data_AF-A0A966RA25-F1
#
_entry.id   AF-A0A966RA25-F1
#
_cell.length_a   1.000
_cell.length_b   1.000
_cell.length_c   1.000
_cell.angle_alpha   90.00
_cell.angle_beta   90.00
_cell.angle_gamma   90.00
#
_symmetry.space_group_name_H-M   'P 1'
#
loop_
_entity.id
_entity.type
_entity.pdbx_description
1 polymer ?
#
loop_
_entity_poly.entity_id
_entity_poly.type
_entity_poly.pdbx_seq_one_letter_code
_entity_poly.pdbx_strand_id
1 'polypeptide(L)' 'AKRAPIVGHCRLVLEALAAGPAGQTELARRCGLLPHEVNKRLADLKRHGLAVLTGRKTNGGREREWTSAKRNMA' A
#
# COMPACT_ATOMS: atom_id res chain seq x y z
N ALA A 1 12.65 18.86 -4.73
CA ALA A 1 11.34 18.37 -5.24
C ALA A 1 10.29 18.51 -4.12
N LYS A 2 9.23 19.31 -4.33
CA LYS A 2 8.15 19.46 -3.33
C LYS A 2 7.45 18.10 -3.14
N ARG A 3 7.62 17.47 -1.97
CA ARG A 3 6.84 16.29 -1.58
C ARG A 3 5.39 16.74 -1.40
N ALA A 4 4.47 16.19 -2.19
CA ALA A 4 3.05 16.36 -1.92
C ALA A 4 2.75 15.77 -0.53
N PRO A 5 1.97 16.45 0.33
CA PRO A 5 1.59 15.89 1.62
C PRO A 5 0.75 14.65 1.39
N ILE A 6 1.19 13.52 1.94
CA ILE A 6 0.43 12.26 1.93
C ILE A 6 -0.74 12.46 2.91
N VAL A 7 -1.93 12.67 2.38
CA VAL A 7 -3.15 12.93 3.15
C VAL A 7 -4.25 11.92 2.82
N GLY A 8 -5.26 11.85 3.68
CA GLY A 8 -6.45 11.02 3.48
C GLY A 8 -6.14 9.54 3.32
N HIS A 9 -6.82 8.88 2.37
CA HIS A 9 -6.74 7.42 2.20
C HIS A 9 -5.31 6.91 1.90
N CYS A 10 -4.45 7.72 1.27
CA CYS A 10 -3.05 7.31 1.03
C CYS A 10 -2.28 7.10 2.34
N ARG A 11 -2.54 7.94 3.35
CA ARG A 11 -1.90 7.81 4.67
C ARG A 11 -2.37 6.53 5.37
N LEU A 12 -3.68 6.28 5.36
CA LEU A 12 -4.27 5.08 5.97
C LEU A 12 -3.71 3.80 5.35
N VAL A 13 -3.53 3.77 4.02
CA VAL A 13 -2.95 2.61 3.32
C VAL A 13 -1.47 2.39 3.70
N LEU A 14 -0.69 3.46 3.88
CA LEU A 14 0.70 3.34 4.33
C LEU A 14 0.81 2.86 5.78
N GLU A 15 -0.07 3.34 6.67
CA GLU A 15 -0.15 2.85 8.05
C GLU A 15 -0.53 1.35 8.07
N ALA A 16 -1.45 0.91 7.22
CA ALA A 16 -1.78 -0.51 7.07
C ALA A 16 -0.62 -1.36 6.52
N LEU A 17 0.20 -0.81 5.63
CA LEU A 17 1.43 -1.45 5.13
C LEU A 17 2.55 -1.49 6.18
N ALA A 18 2.58 -0.54 7.11
CA ALA A 18 3.54 -0.54 8.22
C ALA A 18 3.34 -1.74 9.17
N ALA A 19 2.11 -2.27 9.24
CA ALA A 19 1.82 -3.53 9.96
C ALA A 19 2.35 -4.79 9.24
N GLY A 20 2.83 -4.66 7.99
CA GLY A 20 3.48 -5.71 7.22
C GLY A 20 2.85 -5.94 5.85
N PRO A 21 3.51 -6.73 4.97
CA PRO A 21 3.03 -6.98 3.61
C PRO A 21 1.66 -7.64 3.57
N ALA A 22 0.83 -7.26 2.59
CA ALA A 22 -0.52 -7.78 2.43
C ALA A 22 -1.09 -7.52 1.02
N GLY A 23 -2.16 -8.24 0.68
CA GLY A 23 -2.99 -7.93 -0.49
C GLY A 23 -4.00 -6.83 -0.20
N GLN A 24 -4.64 -6.33 -1.25
CA GLN A 24 -5.60 -5.22 -1.17
C GLN A 24 -6.80 -5.53 -0.24
N THR A 25 -7.25 -6.78 -0.16
CA THR A 25 -8.39 -7.15 0.72
C THR A 25 -8.01 -7.03 2.19
N GLU A 26 -6.84 -7.53 2.57
CA GLU A 26 -6.37 -7.42 3.96
C GLU A 26 -5.99 -5.98 4.31
N LEU A 27 -5.41 -5.23 3.37
CA LEU A 27 -5.14 -3.80 3.56
C LEU A 27 -6.43 -3.00 3.76
N ALA A 28 -7.47 -3.27 2.95
CA ALA A 28 -8.80 -2.70 3.09
C ALA A 28 -9.37 -2.91 4.50
N ARG A 29 -9.29 -4.15 5.01
CA ARG A 29 -9.68 -4.49 6.38
C ARG A 29 -8.91 -3.69 7.44
N ARG A 30 -7.59 -3.54 7.26
CA ARG A 30 -6.72 -2.81 8.22
C ARG A 30 -6.99 -1.31 8.26
N CYS A 31 -7.29 -0.69 7.12
CA CYS A 31 -7.47 0.76 7.01
C CYS A 31 -8.93 1.23 6.96
N GLY A 32 -9.90 0.31 7.02
CA GLY A 32 -11.32 0.64 6.99
C GLY A 32 -11.81 1.16 5.63
N LEU A 33 -11.17 0.76 4.53
CA LEU A 33 -11.51 1.16 3.16
C LEU A 33 -12.05 -0.03 2.37
N LEU A 34 -12.62 0.23 1.19
CA LEU A 34 -12.97 -0.82 0.25
C LEU A 34 -11.76 -1.25 -0.60
N PRO A 35 -11.66 -2.53 -1.06
CA PRO A 35 -10.52 -3.01 -1.83
C PRO A 35 -10.20 -2.18 -3.09
N HIS A 36 -11.22 -1.67 -3.79
CA HIS A 36 -11.03 -0.84 -4.98
C HIS A 36 -10.45 0.55 -4.65
N GLU A 37 -10.79 1.11 -3.49
CA GLU A 37 -10.19 2.36 -3.00
C GLU A 37 -8.72 2.14 -2.65
N VAL A 38 -8.42 1.05 -1.96
CA VAL A 38 -7.04 0.64 -1.66
C VAL A 38 -6.24 0.46 -2.95
N ASN A 39 -6.77 -0.25 -3.94
CA ASN A 39 -6.10 -0.47 -5.21
C ASN A 39 -5.73 0.84 -5.92
N LYS A 40 -6.65 1.81 -5.93
CA LYS A 40 -6.40 3.16 -6.46
C LYS A 40 -5.24 3.84 -5.73
N ARG A 41 -5.20 3.76 -4.39
CA ARG A 41 -4.11 4.35 -3.59
C ARG A 41 -2.79 3.60 -3.73
N LEU A 42 -2.80 2.27 -3.88
CA LEU A 42 -1.58 1.51 -4.14
C LEU A 42 -0.95 1.89 -5.48
N ALA A 43 -1.76 2.13 -6.52
CA ALA A 43 -1.28 2.67 -7.79
C ALA A 43 -0.65 4.05 -7.63
N ASP A 44 -1.31 4.96 -6.92
CA ASP A 44 -0.80 6.31 -6.61
C ASP A 44 0.53 6.22 -5.82
N LEU A 45 0.56 5.45 -4.73
CA LEU A 45 1.73 5.26 -3.87
C LEU A 45 2.90 4.61 -4.61
N LYS A 46 2.63 3.64 -5.50
CA LYS A 46 3.65 3.03 -6.36
C LYS A 46 4.27 4.04 -7.30
N ARG A 47 3.46 4.89 -7.94
CA ARG A 47 3.94 5.97 -8.82
C ARG A 47 4.87 6.93 -8.07
N HIS A 48 4.64 7.13 -6.77
CA HIS A 48 5.47 7.96 -5.91
C HIS A 48 6.61 7.20 -5.21
N GLY A 49 6.79 5.90 -5.48
CA GLY A 49 7.84 5.08 -4.89
C GLY A 49 7.67 4.83 -3.38
N LEU A 50 6.44 4.89 -2.87
CA LEU A 50 6.11 4.73 -1.45
C LEU A 50 5.58 3.32 -1.12
N ALA A 51 5.05 2.62 -2.12
CA ALA A 51 4.61 1.22 -2.00
C ALA A 51 5.11 0.43 -3.21
N VAL A 52 5.44 -0.85 -2.99
CA VAL A 52 5.94 -1.74 -4.03
C VAL A 52 5.32 -3.12 -3.91
N LEU A 53 5.32 -3.86 -5.02
CA LEU A 53 4.98 -5.27 -5.02
C LEU A 53 6.16 -6.08 -4.47
N THR A 54 5.89 -7.07 -3.62
CA THR A 54 6.93 -7.99 -3.12
C THR A 54 7.30 -9.06 -4.15
N GLY A 55 6.53 -9.17 -5.24
CA GLY A 55 6.61 -10.25 -6.22
C GLY A 55 5.78 -11.48 -5.85
N ARG A 56 5.35 -11.61 -4.58
CA ARG A 56 4.54 -12.72 -4.10
C ARG A 56 3.06 -12.50 -4.41
N LYS A 57 2.32 -13.60 -4.40
CA LYS A 57 0.85 -13.59 -4.35
C LYS A 57 0.41 -13.82 -2.91
N THR A 58 -0.74 -13.29 -2.53
CA THR A 58 -1.33 -13.60 -1.22
C THR A 58 -1.84 -15.05 -1.17
N ASN A 59 -2.13 -15.53 0.04
CA ASN A 59 -2.81 -16.80 0.24
C ASN A 59 -4.14 -16.80 -0.54
N GLY A 60 -4.30 -17.75 -1.47
CA GLY A 60 -5.42 -17.80 -2.42
C GLY A 60 -5.08 -17.33 -3.85
N GLY A 61 -3.89 -16.78 -4.09
CA GLY A 61 -3.30 -16.61 -5.43
C GLY A 61 -3.94 -15.54 -6.33
N ARG A 62 -5.03 -14.90 -5.88
CA ARG A 62 -5.80 -13.91 -6.66
C ARG A 62 -5.23 -12.49 -6.57
N GLU A 63 -4.53 -12.17 -5.48
CA GLU A 63 -3.97 -10.83 -5.26
C GLU A 63 -2.45 -10.85 -5.23
N ARG A 64 -1.85 -9.71 -5.56
CA ARG A 64 -0.42 -9.48 -5.37
C ARG A 64 -0.19 -8.88 -3.99
N GLU A 65 0.90 -9.30 -3.36
CA GLU A 65 1.30 -8.78 -2.06
C GLU A 65 2.08 -7.46 -2.24
N TRP A 66 1.68 -6.47 -1.44
CA TRP A 66 2.24 -5.12 -1.39
C TRP A 66 2.99 -4.91 -0.08
N THR A 67 4.05 -4.11 -0.12
CA THR A 67 4.77 -3.63 1.05
C THR A 67 5.08 -2.14 0.90
N SER A 68 5.30 -1.43 2.01
CA SER A 68 5.85 -0.08 1.97
C SER A 68 7.26 -0.14 1.35
N ALA A 69 7.56 0.79 0.44
CA ALA A 69 8.94 0.96 0.01
C ALA A 69 9.77 1.37 1.24
N LYS A 70 10.77 0.58 1.60
CA LYS A 70 11.71 0.98 2.66
C LYS A 70 12.30 2.32 2.23
N ARG A 71 12.02 3.37 2.99
CA ARG A 71 12.81 4.60 2.91
C ARG A 71 14.22 4.18 3.28
N ASN A 72 15.17 4.25 2.36
CA ASN A 72 16.57 4.46 2.74
C ASN A 72 16.59 5.81 3.45
N MET A 73 16.37 5.83 4.76
CA MET A 73 16.82 6.91 5.62
C MET A 73 18.32 6.67 5.78
N ALA A 74 19.08 7.16 4.80
CA ALA A 74 20.45 7.60 5.02
C ALA A 74 20.40 8.98 5.69
#